data_AF-A0A3E2VX76-F1
#
_entry.id   AF-A0A3E2VX76-F1
#
_cell.length_a   1.000
_cell.length_b   1.000
_cell.length_c   1.000
_cell.angle_alpha   90.00
_cell.angle_beta   90.00
_cell.angle_gamma   90.00
#
_symmetry.space_group_name_H-M   'P 1'
#
loop_
_entity.id
_entity.type
_entity.pdbx_description
1 polymer ?
#
loop_
_entity_poly.entity_id
_entity_poly.type
_entity_poly.pdbx_seq_one_letter_code
_entity_poly.pdbx_strand_id
1 'polypeptide(L)'
;MYREGYRVLLTLLQFFATKFLFLALHLESGCFPRPLTAREEAAAFSALRAGDAAAREKLIRHNLRLVAHIVKKYYALPGDQEDLVSIGTIGLMKAVDTFDATRKARFSTYASRCIENEIRMQFRRERKSGQTVSLQESLEADGDSALTLADVIQDGFCMEDSCERQEDVRRLRQLLDTLPARERQILLLRYGLAGQPPLTQLETAGLLGISRSYVSRLETHALELLRQAWGKNG
;
A
#
# COMPACT_ATOMS: atom_id res chain seq x y z
N MET A 1 36.62 -27.18 -13.81
CA MET A 1 36.64 -25.84 -14.44
C MET A 1 35.45 -25.53 -15.36
N TYR A 2 34.70 -26.52 -15.88
CA TYR A 2 33.55 -26.28 -16.75
C TYR A 2 32.24 -25.87 -16.03
N ARG A 3 32.06 -26.21 -14.76
CA ARG A 3 30.79 -26.03 -14.01
C ARG A 3 30.43 -24.55 -13.73
N GLU A 4 31.44 -23.70 -13.58
CA GLU A 4 31.30 -22.24 -13.40
C GLU A 4 30.82 -21.55 -14.69
N GLY A 5 31.38 -21.95 -15.85
CA GLY A 5 31.02 -21.39 -17.15
C GLY A 5 29.55 -21.61 -17.52
N TYR A 6 28.99 -22.78 -17.17
CA TYR A 6 27.56 -23.05 -17.38
C TYR A 6 26.65 -22.21 -16.48
N ARG A 7 27.03 -21.91 -15.21
CA ARG A 7 26.23 -21.02 -14.34
C ARG A 7 26.24 -19.57 -14.84
N VAL A 8 27.39 -19.08 -15.31
CA VAL A 8 27.50 -17.72 -15.88
C VAL A 8 26.72 -17.63 -17.20
N LEU A 9 26.80 -18.65 -18.05
CA LEU A 9 26.01 -18.70 -19.28
C LEU A 9 24.52 -18.80 -18.99
N LEU A 10 24.09 -19.61 -18.01
CA LEU A 10 22.69 -19.76 -17.63
C LEU A 10 22.12 -18.47 -17.01
N THR A 11 22.91 -17.76 -16.20
CA THR A 11 22.50 -16.48 -15.60
C THR A 11 22.47 -15.35 -16.62
N LEU A 12 23.41 -15.30 -17.57
CA LEU A 12 23.35 -14.39 -18.71
C LEU A 12 22.16 -14.71 -19.62
N LEU A 13 21.91 -15.98 -19.89
CA LEU A 13 20.77 -16.43 -20.69
C LEU A 13 19.45 -16.17 -19.98
N GLN A 14 19.36 -16.33 -18.66
CA GLN A 14 18.20 -15.89 -17.86
C GLN A 14 18.06 -14.37 -17.85
N PHE A 15 19.15 -13.60 -17.77
CA PHE A 15 19.11 -12.13 -17.82
C PHE A 15 18.64 -11.61 -19.18
N PHE A 16 19.14 -12.21 -20.27
CA PHE A 16 18.68 -11.91 -21.62
C PHE A 16 17.27 -12.42 -21.88
N ALA A 17 16.91 -13.61 -21.41
CA ALA A 17 15.56 -14.16 -21.55
C ALA A 17 14.53 -13.37 -20.74
N THR A 18 14.86 -12.86 -19.55
CA THR A 18 13.95 -12.00 -18.77
C THR A 18 13.84 -10.60 -19.34
N LYS A 19 14.94 -10.00 -19.83
CA LYS A 19 14.86 -8.75 -20.58
C LYS A 19 14.15 -8.90 -21.91
N PHE A 20 14.34 -10.03 -22.58
CA PHE A 20 13.65 -10.36 -23.83
C PHE A 20 12.19 -10.70 -23.57
N LEU A 21 11.84 -11.37 -22.48
CA LEU A 21 10.47 -11.66 -22.08
C LEU A 21 9.74 -10.38 -21.63
N PHE A 22 10.40 -9.49 -20.88
CA PHE A 22 9.89 -8.16 -20.56
C PHE A 22 9.72 -7.30 -21.82
N LEU A 23 10.66 -7.40 -22.77
CA LEU A 23 10.55 -6.79 -24.09
C LEU A 23 9.47 -7.46 -24.95
N ALA A 24 9.26 -8.77 -24.83
CA ALA A 24 8.30 -9.59 -25.59
C ALA A 24 6.86 -9.37 -25.11
N LEU A 25 6.64 -9.31 -23.78
CA LEU A 25 5.41 -8.82 -23.16
C LEU A 25 5.13 -7.35 -23.52
N HIS A 26 6.17 -6.55 -23.77
CA HIS A 26 6.04 -5.19 -24.35
C HIS A 26 5.86 -5.19 -25.88
N LEU A 27 6.16 -6.28 -26.59
CA LEU A 27 6.09 -6.39 -28.05
C LEU A 27 4.73 -6.94 -28.52
N GLU A 28 4.04 -7.77 -27.73
CA GLU A 28 2.73 -8.31 -28.10
C GLU A 28 1.58 -7.28 -28.01
N SER A 29 1.83 -6.06 -27.53
CA SER A 29 0.84 -4.96 -27.57
C SER A 29 1.49 -3.59 -27.76
N GLY A 30 2.17 -3.41 -28.91
CA GLY A 30 2.39 -2.12 -29.59
C GLY A 30 2.77 -0.91 -28.75
N CYS A 31 4.05 -0.53 -28.79
CA CYS A 31 4.62 0.79 -28.45
C CYS A 31 3.64 1.78 -27.80
N PHE A 32 3.69 1.93 -26.47
CA PHE A 32 2.83 2.88 -25.75
C PHE A 32 2.80 4.23 -26.46
N PRO A 33 1.60 4.75 -26.79
CA PRO A 33 1.49 5.95 -27.59
C PRO A 33 2.13 7.12 -26.86
N ARG A 34 2.59 8.11 -27.64
CA ARG A 34 3.23 9.30 -27.09
C ARG A 34 2.25 10.02 -26.14
N PRO A 35 2.74 10.67 -25.08
CA PRO A 35 1.88 11.47 -24.21
C PRO A 35 1.05 12.47 -25.01
N LEU A 36 -0.21 12.64 -24.62
CA LEU A 36 -1.09 13.63 -25.23
C LEU A 36 -0.55 15.04 -24.97
N THR A 37 -0.78 15.95 -25.92
CA THR A 37 -0.56 17.37 -25.69
C THR A 37 -1.60 17.92 -24.71
N ALA A 38 -1.33 19.06 -24.06
CA ALA A 38 -2.26 19.65 -23.09
C ALA A 38 -3.65 19.94 -23.69
N ARG A 39 -3.72 20.29 -24.98
CA ARG A 39 -4.98 20.53 -25.69
C ARG A 39 -5.75 19.23 -25.94
N GLU A 40 -5.06 18.17 -26.35
CA GLU A 40 -5.68 16.86 -26.57
C GLU A 40 -6.11 16.21 -25.26
N GLU A 41 -5.33 16.37 -24.20
CA GLU A 41 -5.67 15.92 -22.85
C GLU A 41 -6.95 16.61 -22.36
N ALA A 42 -7.05 17.93 -22.52
CA ALA A 42 -8.27 18.68 -22.17
C ALA A 42 -9.49 18.24 -22.98
N ALA A 43 -9.32 18.01 -24.29
CA ALA A 43 -10.39 17.51 -25.15
C ALA A 43 -10.85 16.10 -24.74
N ALA A 44 -9.91 15.20 -24.41
CA ALA A 44 -10.21 13.85 -23.96
C ALA A 44 -10.94 13.85 -22.61
N PHE A 45 -10.54 14.69 -21.65
CA PHE A 45 -11.29 14.85 -20.39
C PHE A 45 -12.68 15.47 -20.59
N SER A 46 -12.84 16.34 -21.59
CA SER A 46 -14.17 16.86 -21.95
C SER A 46 -15.07 15.76 -22.52
N ALA A 47 -14.54 14.91 -23.41
CA ALA A 47 -15.27 13.78 -23.97
C ALA A 47 -15.60 12.72 -22.90
N LEU A 48 -14.67 12.45 -21.98
CA LEU A 48 -14.90 11.56 -20.84
C LEU A 48 -16.08 12.05 -19.98
N ARG A 49 -16.16 13.36 -19.71
CA ARG A 49 -17.29 13.95 -18.97
C ARG A 49 -18.62 13.86 -19.72
N ALA A 50 -18.58 13.78 -21.05
CA ALA A 50 -19.75 13.53 -21.88
C ALA A 50 -20.16 12.04 -21.92
N GLY A 51 -19.43 11.15 -21.23
CA GLY A 51 -19.73 9.72 -21.13
C GLY A 51 -19.04 8.84 -22.18
N ASP A 52 -18.07 9.37 -22.93
CA ASP A 52 -17.34 8.59 -23.94
C ASP A 52 -16.32 7.63 -23.28
N ALA A 53 -16.60 6.33 -23.38
CA ALA A 53 -15.70 5.29 -22.89
C ALA A 53 -14.37 5.22 -23.66
N ALA A 54 -14.36 5.57 -24.95
CA ALA A 54 -13.14 5.57 -25.75
C ALA A 54 -12.17 6.67 -25.30
N ALA A 55 -12.68 7.80 -24.83
CA ALA A 55 -11.87 8.86 -24.24
C ALA A 55 -11.16 8.40 -22.96
N ARG A 56 -11.83 7.58 -22.13
CA ARG A 56 -11.25 6.97 -20.93
C ARG A 56 -10.05 6.10 -21.27
N GLU A 57 -10.25 5.18 -22.22
CA GLU A 57 -9.21 4.25 -22.65
C GLU A 57 -8.02 4.99 -23.25
N LYS A 58 -8.29 6.03 -24.07
CA LYS A 58 -7.26 6.90 -24.63
C LYS A 58 -6.42 7.57 -23.54
N LEU A 59 -7.05 8.16 -22.52
CA LEU A 59 -6.33 8.79 -21.41
C LEU A 59 -5.44 7.79 -20.65
N ILE A 60 -5.93 6.57 -20.40
CA ILE A 60 -5.16 5.52 -19.73
C ILE A 60 -3.96 5.12 -20.60
N ARG A 61 -4.19 4.74 -21.86
CA ARG A 61 -3.16 4.18 -22.75
C ARG A 61 -1.99 5.15 -22.97
N HIS A 62 -2.29 6.44 -23.15
CA HIS A 62 -1.26 7.48 -23.35
C HIS A 62 -0.47 7.83 -22.07
N ASN A 63 -0.93 7.40 -20.89
CA ASN A 63 -0.27 7.65 -19.61
C ASN A 63 0.36 6.38 -18.98
N LEU A 64 0.28 5.21 -19.62
CA LEU A 64 0.90 3.98 -19.09
C LEU A 64 2.43 4.08 -18.92
N ARG A 65 3.11 4.88 -19.74
CA ARG A 65 4.56 5.16 -19.61
C ARG A 65 4.90 5.81 -18.26
N LEU A 66 3.98 6.60 -17.70
CA LEU A 66 4.14 7.21 -16.38
C LEU A 66 4.13 6.14 -15.28
N VAL A 67 3.25 5.14 -15.40
CA VAL A 67 3.17 4.02 -14.45
C VAL A 67 4.50 3.25 -14.45
N ALA A 68 4.99 2.86 -15.63
CA ALA A 68 6.27 2.17 -15.75
C ALA A 68 7.45 2.99 -15.17
N HIS A 69 7.45 4.32 -15.39
CA HIS A 69 8.46 5.20 -14.82
C HIS A 69 8.42 5.25 -13.29
N ILE A 70 7.22 5.31 -12.69
CA ILE A 70 7.04 5.36 -11.24
C ILE A 70 7.40 4.02 -10.60
N VAL A 71 6.97 2.90 -11.18
CA VAL A 71 7.25 1.55 -10.68
C VAL A 71 8.76 1.30 -10.62
N LYS A 72 9.54 1.81 -11.58
CA LYS A 72 11.00 1.68 -11.59
C LYS A 72 11.70 2.22 -10.33
N LYS A 73 11.09 3.15 -9.59
CA LYS A 73 11.60 3.68 -8.31
C LYS A 73 11.59 2.62 -7.20
N TYR A 74 10.70 1.65 -7.29
CA TYR A 74 10.54 0.57 -6.34
C TYR A 74 11.38 -0.61 -6.84
N TYR A 75 12.63 -0.69 -6.39
CA TYR A 75 13.54 -1.80 -6.72
C TYR A 75 12.93 -3.12 -6.26
N ALA A 76 12.23 -3.79 -7.17
CA ALA A 76 11.54 -5.05 -6.92
C ALA A 76 12.16 -6.17 -7.79
N LEU A 77 12.06 -7.42 -7.32
CA LEU A 77 12.46 -8.58 -8.12
C LEU A 77 11.70 -8.58 -9.47
N PRO A 78 12.22 -9.21 -10.53
CA PRO A 78 11.59 -9.16 -11.84
C PRO A 78 10.11 -9.56 -11.86
N GLY A 79 9.69 -10.52 -11.03
CA GLY A 79 8.27 -10.92 -10.89
C GLY A 79 7.41 -9.84 -10.23
N ASP A 80 7.92 -9.20 -9.17
CA ASP A 80 7.21 -8.14 -8.45
C ASP A 80 6.96 -6.90 -9.32
N GLN A 81 7.77 -6.66 -10.35
CA GLN A 81 7.61 -5.49 -11.23
C GLN A 81 6.33 -5.56 -12.05
N GLU A 82 5.92 -6.74 -12.52
CA GLU A 82 4.69 -6.92 -13.31
C GLU A 82 3.44 -6.67 -12.44
N ASP A 83 3.47 -7.17 -11.20
CA ASP A 83 2.43 -6.92 -10.21
C ASP A 83 2.33 -5.43 -9.87
N LEU A 84 3.47 -4.77 -9.64
CA LEU A 84 3.51 -3.34 -9.36
C LEU A 84 3.02 -2.48 -10.54
N VAL A 85 3.27 -2.88 -11.79
CA VAL A 85 2.71 -2.21 -12.98
C VAL A 85 1.20 -2.36 -13.01
N SER A 86 0.68 -3.55 -12.71
CA SER A 86 -0.77 -3.80 -12.65
C SER A 86 -1.44 -2.96 -11.57
N ILE A 87 -0.87 -2.94 -10.36
CA ILE A 87 -1.34 -2.11 -9.24
C ILE A 87 -1.26 -0.61 -9.57
N GLY A 88 -0.15 -0.18 -10.16
CA GLY A 88 0.04 1.19 -10.58
C GLY A 88 -0.98 1.61 -11.65
N THR A 89 -1.36 0.69 -12.54
CA THR A 89 -2.41 0.91 -13.55
C THR A 89 -3.78 1.13 -12.90
N ILE A 90 -4.12 0.39 -11.84
CA ILE A 90 -5.33 0.65 -11.05
C ILE A 90 -5.31 2.07 -10.46
N GLY A 91 -4.16 2.50 -9.92
CA GLY A 91 -3.96 3.87 -9.43
C GLY A 91 -4.16 4.94 -10.51
N LEU A 92 -3.68 4.67 -11.75
CA LEU A 92 -3.90 5.54 -12.90
C LEU A 92 -5.37 5.60 -13.32
N MET A 93 -6.07 4.45 -13.36
CA MET A 93 -7.50 4.41 -13.70
C MET A 93 -8.32 5.26 -12.71
N LYS A 94 -8.07 5.10 -11.41
CA LYS A 94 -8.68 5.95 -10.38
C LYS A 94 -8.37 7.43 -10.60
N ALA A 95 -7.14 7.75 -11.00
CA ALA A 95 -6.78 9.14 -11.30
C ALA A 95 -7.56 9.69 -12.49
N VAL A 96 -7.72 8.93 -13.58
CA VAL A 96 -8.52 9.32 -14.75
C VAL A 96 -9.97 9.56 -14.35
N ASP A 97 -10.55 8.68 -13.52
CA ASP A 97 -11.96 8.75 -13.13
C ASP A 97 -12.26 9.93 -12.17
N THR A 98 -11.26 10.39 -11.42
CA THR A 98 -11.44 11.41 -10.36
C THR A 98 -10.75 12.75 -10.63
N PHE A 99 -10.01 12.86 -11.73
CA PHE A 99 -9.30 14.09 -12.06
C PHE A 99 -10.23 15.23 -12.47
N ASP A 100 -9.94 16.40 -11.92
CA ASP A 100 -10.69 17.62 -12.17
C ASP A 100 -9.84 18.62 -12.97
N ALA A 101 -10.12 18.70 -14.27
CA ALA A 101 -9.42 19.59 -15.20
C ALA A 101 -9.69 21.09 -14.96
N THR A 102 -10.63 21.47 -14.07
CA THR A 102 -10.84 22.88 -13.72
C THR A 102 -9.74 23.42 -12.80
N ARG A 103 -9.02 22.53 -12.12
CA ARG A 103 -7.91 22.88 -11.23
C ARG A 103 -6.65 23.14 -12.07
N LYS A 104 -5.85 24.13 -11.68
CA LYS A 104 -4.58 24.51 -12.37
C LYS A 104 -3.46 23.45 -12.33
N ALA A 105 -3.73 22.22 -11.91
CA ALA A 105 -2.74 21.17 -11.78
C ALA A 105 -2.66 20.32 -13.06
N ARG A 106 -1.45 19.91 -13.46
CA ARG A 106 -1.28 18.96 -14.57
C ARG A 106 -1.78 17.57 -14.16
N PHE A 107 -2.43 16.86 -15.08
CA PHE A 107 -2.92 15.50 -14.84
C PHE A 107 -1.81 14.56 -14.37
N SER A 108 -0.65 14.59 -15.03
CA SER A 108 0.51 13.75 -14.66
C SER A 108 0.92 13.89 -13.20
N THR A 109 0.90 15.11 -12.63
CA THR A 109 1.22 15.34 -11.22
C THR A 109 0.19 14.69 -10.29
N TYR A 110 -1.10 14.78 -10.63
CA TYR A 110 -2.17 14.14 -9.87
C TYR A 110 -2.09 12.62 -9.97
N ALA A 111 -1.97 12.10 -11.20
CA ALA A 111 -1.86 10.68 -11.49
C ALA A 111 -0.67 10.03 -10.76
N SER A 112 0.50 10.68 -10.74
CA SER A 112 1.67 10.18 -10.00
C SER A 112 1.35 9.93 -8.53
N ARG A 113 0.62 10.83 -7.87
CA ARG A 113 0.25 10.66 -6.45
C ARG A 113 -0.71 9.49 -6.24
N CYS A 114 -1.64 9.27 -7.17
CA CYS A 114 -2.58 8.14 -7.11
C CYS A 114 -1.85 6.80 -7.32
N ILE A 115 -0.95 6.73 -8.30
CA ILE A 115 -0.14 5.54 -8.61
C ILE A 115 0.75 5.18 -7.41
N GLU A 116 1.53 6.13 -6.89
CA GLU A 116 2.39 5.90 -5.72
C GLU A 116 1.58 5.47 -4.48
N ASN A 117 0.39 6.03 -4.30
CA ASN A 117 -0.45 5.68 -3.17
C ASN A 117 -0.95 4.24 -3.27
N GLU A 118 -1.37 3.77 -4.45
CA GLU A 118 -1.86 2.40 -4.64
C GLU A 118 -0.74 1.37 -4.41
N ILE A 119 0.45 1.61 -4.96
CA ILE A 119 1.65 0.79 -4.72
C ILE A 119 1.96 0.72 -3.22
N ARG A 120 1.96 1.87 -2.54
CA ARG A 120 2.22 1.93 -1.10
C ARG A 120 1.15 1.20 -0.29
N MET A 121 -0.11 1.24 -0.73
CA MET A 121 -1.19 0.49 -0.10
C MET A 121 -0.99 -1.02 -0.25
N GLN A 122 -0.50 -1.49 -1.40
CA GLN A 122 -0.15 -2.89 -1.57
C GLN A 122 0.94 -3.34 -0.59
N PHE A 123 2.05 -2.61 -0.48
CA PHE A 123 3.09 -2.97 0.49
C PHE A 123 2.60 -3.00 1.94
N ARG A 124 1.63 -2.14 2.29
CA ARG A 124 0.99 -2.20 3.62
C ARG A 124 0.16 -3.46 3.83
N ARG A 125 -0.41 -4.04 2.77
CA ARG A 125 -1.16 -5.30 2.83
C ARG A 125 -0.22 -6.49 2.93
N GLU A 126 0.84 -6.52 2.12
CA GLU A 126 1.85 -7.58 2.12
C GLU A 126 2.61 -7.67 3.44
N ARG A 127 2.93 -6.55 4.08
CA ARG A 127 3.56 -6.55 5.42
C ARG A 127 2.72 -7.25 6.49
N LYS A 128 1.39 -7.31 6.33
CA LYS A 128 0.52 -8.08 7.24
C LYS A 128 0.54 -9.58 6.96
N SER A 129 1.04 -9.99 5.79
CA SER A 129 1.17 -11.36 5.33
C SER A 129 2.65 -11.77 5.27
N GLY A 130 3.45 -11.37 6.27
CA GLY A 130 4.90 -11.59 6.32
C GLY A 130 5.31 -13.03 5.99
N GLN A 131 6.58 -13.22 5.60
CA GLN A 131 7.11 -14.54 5.22
C GLN A 131 6.77 -15.58 6.29
N THR A 132 5.90 -16.51 5.91
CA THR A 132 5.52 -17.65 6.75
C THR A 132 6.64 -18.66 6.69
N VAL A 133 7.29 -18.89 7.82
CA VAL A 133 8.26 -19.99 7.98
C VAL A 133 7.53 -21.17 8.59
N SER A 134 7.85 -22.38 8.13
CA SER A 134 7.26 -23.59 8.70
C SER A 134 7.78 -23.79 10.12
N LEU A 135 6.89 -24.03 11.08
CA LEU A 135 7.31 -24.35 12.45
C LEU A 135 8.10 -25.67 12.52
N GLN A 136 7.90 -26.54 11.53
CA GLN A 136 8.57 -27.84 11.39
C GLN A 136 9.90 -27.76 10.62
N GLU A 137 10.37 -26.56 10.27
CA GLU A 137 11.68 -26.41 9.63
C GLU A 137 12.79 -26.69 10.65
N SER A 138 13.68 -27.62 10.28
CA SER A 138 14.85 -28.01 11.06
C SER A 138 15.90 -26.90 11.07
N LEU A 139 16.39 -26.53 12.25
CA LEU A 139 17.46 -25.53 12.41
C LEU A 139 18.85 -26.09 12.09
N GLU A 140 19.02 -27.41 12.19
CA GLU A 140 20.27 -28.13 11.92
C GLU A 140 20.10 -29.14 10.77
N ALA A 141 21.13 -29.29 9.95
CA ALA A 141 21.09 -30.12 8.73
C ALA A 141 21.52 -31.58 8.93
N ASP A 142 22.17 -31.93 10.04
CA ASP A 142 22.72 -33.27 10.29
C ASP A 142 22.52 -33.69 11.75
N GLY A 143 21.46 -34.45 12.00
CA GLY A 143 21.21 -35.12 13.29
C GLY A 143 19.82 -35.76 13.32
N ASP A 144 19.72 -37.00 13.81
CA ASP A 144 18.46 -37.77 13.95
C ASP A 144 17.44 -37.13 14.93
N SER A 145 17.74 -35.95 15.47
CA SER A 145 16.87 -35.16 16.36
C SER A 145 17.06 -33.66 16.10
N ALA A 146 16.88 -33.25 14.84
CA ALA A 146 17.03 -31.85 14.46
C ALA A 146 15.99 -30.98 15.18
N LEU A 147 16.47 -30.01 15.96
CA LEU A 147 15.65 -28.99 16.62
C LEU A 147 14.81 -28.26 15.58
N THR A 148 13.49 -28.23 15.78
CA THR A 148 12.58 -27.48 14.91
C THR A 148 12.36 -26.07 15.45
N LEU A 149 11.90 -25.17 14.59
CA LEU A 149 11.52 -23.81 15.01
C LEU A 149 10.45 -23.84 16.12
N ALA A 150 9.54 -24.82 16.10
CA ALA A 150 8.51 -25.03 17.11
C ALA A 150 9.08 -25.28 18.52
N ASP A 151 10.23 -25.95 18.62
CA ASP A 151 10.84 -26.34 19.90
C ASP A 151 11.55 -25.16 20.60
N VAL A 152 11.93 -24.14 19.84
CA VAL A 152 12.68 -22.96 20.34
C VAL A 152 11.76 -21.77 20.61
N ILE A 153 10.60 -21.70 19.96
CA ILE A 153 9.65 -20.61 20.17
C ILE A 153 9.06 -20.74 21.59
N GLN A 154 9.42 -19.80 22.46
CA GLN A 154 8.77 -19.64 23.75
C GLN A 154 7.31 -19.26 23.54
N ASP A 155 6.43 -19.87 24.35
CA ASP A 155 5.05 -19.46 24.40
C ASP A 155 4.97 -18.02 24.94
N GLY A 156 4.28 -17.14 24.21
CA GLY A 156 4.19 -15.70 24.53
C GLY A 156 3.44 -15.39 25.83
N PHE A 157 2.98 -16.41 26.56
CA PHE A 157 2.36 -16.29 27.86
C PHE A 157 3.40 -16.05 28.96
N CYS A 158 3.87 -14.82 29.04
CA CYS A 158 4.49 -14.31 30.26
C CYS A 158 3.42 -13.57 31.11
N MET A 159 3.22 -14.01 32.35
CA MET A 159 2.23 -13.40 33.26
C MET A 159 2.57 -11.94 33.59
N GLU A 160 3.85 -11.62 33.68
CA GLU A 160 4.34 -10.26 33.97
C GLU A 160 3.96 -9.28 32.83
N ASP A 161 4.18 -9.72 31.60
CA ASP A 161 3.77 -9.09 30.33
C ASP A 161 2.24 -8.88 30.21
N SER A 162 1.47 -9.71 30.90
CA SER A 162 0.00 -9.62 30.94
C SER A 162 -0.46 -8.57 31.95
N CYS A 163 0.25 -8.43 33.08
CA CYS A 163 -0.01 -7.41 34.09
C CYS A 163 0.30 -6.00 33.58
N GLU A 164 1.49 -5.80 33.00
CA GLU A 164 1.88 -4.49 32.43
C GLU A 164 0.92 -4.05 31.32
N ARG A 165 0.57 -4.96 30.40
CA ARG A 165 -0.44 -4.68 29.36
C ARG A 165 -1.80 -4.34 29.94
N GLN A 166 -2.23 -5.00 31.02
CA GLN A 166 -3.50 -4.67 31.67
C GLN A 166 -3.47 -3.27 32.31
N GLU A 167 -2.36 -2.88 32.91
CA GLU A 167 -2.19 -1.53 33.46
C GLU A 167 -2.17 -0.47 32.37
N ASP A 168 -1.44 -0.70 31.27
CA ASP A 168 -1.43 0.19 30.11
C ASP A 168 -2.82 0.34 29.49
N VAL A 169 -3.59 -0.76 29.38
CA VAL A 169 -4.98 -0.72 28.88
C VAL A 169 -5.87 0.09 29.83
N ARG A 170 -5.74 -0.07 31.14
CA ARG A 170 -6.50 0.73 32.13
C ARG A 170 -6.14 2.21 32.00
N ARG A 171 -4.85 2.54 31.91
CA ARG A 171 -4.34 3.90 31.75
C ARG A 171 -4.86 4.54 30.46
N LEU A 172 -4.80 3.82 29.34
CA LEU A 172 -5.31 4.29 28.05
C LEU A 172 -6.81 4.59 28.13
N ARG A 173 -7.61 3.73 28.78
CA ARG A 173 -9.04 3.97 28.97
C ARG A 173 -9.32 5.25 29.77
N GLN A 174 -8.58 5.47 30.86
CA GLN A 174 -8.70 6.71 31.64
C GLN A 174 -8.36 7.95 30.81
N LEU A 175 -7.33 7.89 29.98
CA LEU A 175 -6.95 8.99 29.10
C LEU A 175 -7.98 9.23 27.98
N LEU A 176 -8.61 8.17 27.46
CA LEU A 176 -9.69 8.33 26.49
C LEU A 176 -10.88 9.08 27.08
N ASP A 177 -11.15 8.95 28.37
CA ASP A 177 -12.24 9.65 29.04
C ASP A 177 -11.99 11.15 29.26
N THR A 178 -10.73 11.60 29.22
CA THR A 178 -10.40 13.03 29.29
C THR A 178 -10.48 13.73 27.93
N LEU A 179 -10.57 12.96 26.84
CA LEU A 179 -10.69 13.52 25.50
C LEU A 179 -12.06 14.16 25.26
N PRO A 180 -12.12 15.18 24.39
CA PRO A 180 -13.38 15.70 23.88
C PRO A 180 -14.27 14.59 23.31
N ALA A 181 -15.58 14.64 23.60
CA ALA A 181 -16.53 13.58 23.25
C ALA A 181 -16.49 13.20 21.76
N ARG A 182 -16.32 14.19 20.87
CA ARG A 182 -16.24 13.97 19.42
C ARG A 182 -14.97 13.24 18.99
N GLU A 183 -13.84 13.56 19.60
CA GLU A 183 -12.54 12.94 19.33
C GLU A 183 -12.50 11.51 19.88
N ARG A 184 -12.98 11.33 21.10
CA ARG A 184 -13.18 10.00 21.70
C ARG A 184 -14.03 9.12 20.79
N GLN A 185 -15.17 9.62 20.30
CA GLN A 185 -16.05 8.88 19.40
C GLN A 185 -15.34 8.48 18.09
N ILE A 186 -14.53 9.37 17.51
CA ILE A 186 -13.73 9.07 16.31
C ILE A 186 -12.75 7.93 16.61
N LEU A 187 -12.02 7.98 17.73
CA LEU A 187 -11.08 6.92 18.09
C LEU A 187 -11.78 5.58 18.33
N LEU A 188 -12.93 5.58 19.02
CA LEU A 188 -13.72 4.37 19.26
C LEU A 188 -14.14 3.67 17.95
N LEU A 189 -14.53 4.45 16.93
CA LEU A 189 -14.90 3.95 15.60
C LEU A 189 -13.68 3.50 14.78
N ARG A 190 -12.62 4.32 14.75
CA ARG A 190 -11.43 4.09 13.93
C ARG A 190 -10.62 2.89 14.37
N TYR A 191 -10.60 2.62 15.68
CA TYR A 191 -9.79 1.55 16.29
C TYR A 191 -10.64 0.40 16.83
N GLY A 192 -11.97 0.46 16.72
CA GLY A 192 -12.85 -0.64 17.14
C GLY A 192 -12.91 -0.86 18.65
N LEU A 193 -12.60 0.17 19.45
CA LEU A 193 -12.50 0.07 20.91
C LEU A 193 -13.86 -0.15 21.61
N ALA A 194 -14.96 -0.03 20.87
CA ALA A 194 -16.32 -0.26 21.34
C ALA A 194 -16.87 -1.66 20.98
N GLY A 195 -16.00 -2.60 20.55
CA GLY A 195 -16.40 -3.98 20.20
C GLY A 195 -16.88 -4.18 18.76
N GLN A 196 -16.81 -3.13 17.94
CA GLN A 196 -17.04 -3.19 16.50
C GLN A 196 -15.72 -3.28 15.74
N PRO A 197 -15.69 -3.81 14.50
CA PRO A 197 -14.49 -3.78 13.68
C PRO A 197 -14.01 -2.33 13.42
N PRO A 198 -12.70 -2.10 13.30
CA PRO A 198 -12.15 -0.78 13.04
C PRO A 198 -12.61 -0.25 11.68
N LEU A 199 -13.12 0.98 11.66
CA LEU A 199 -13.64 1.64 10.46
C LEU A 199 -12.59 2.55 9.82
N THR A 200 -12.64 2.72 8.50
CA THR A 200 -11.81 3.71 7.78
C THR A 200 -12.22 5.15 8.10
N GLN A 201 -11.36 6.13 7.81
CA GLN A 201 -11.70 7.55 7.96
C GLN A 201 -12.92 7.94 7.10
N LEU A 202 -13.07 7.31 5.93
CA LEU A 202 -14.18 7.58 5.02
C LEU A 202 -15.50 7.02 5.57
N GLU A 203 -15.49 5.79 6.09
CA GLU A 203 -16.67 5.18 6.72
C GLU A 203 -17.05 5.92 8.01
N THR A 204 -16.07 6.27 8.83
CA THR A 204 -16.27 7.09 10.04
C THR A 204 -16.87 8.45 9.70
N ALA A 205 -16.39 9.08 8.62
CA ALA A 205 -16.93 10.34 8.12
C ALA A 205 -18.39 10.21 7.68
N GLY A 206 -18.73 9.13 6.97
CA GLY A 206 -20.10 8.81 6.57
C GLY A 206 -21.04 8.65 7.77
N LEU A 207 -20.63 7.90 8.80
CA LEU A 207 -21.42 7.69 10.01
C LEU A 207 -21.62 8.96 10.84
N LEU A 208 -20.59 9.82 10.91
CA LEU A 208 -20.61 11.03 11.75
C LEU A 208 -21.15 12.26 11.01
N GLY A 209 -21.49 12.15 9.73
CA GLY A 209 -22.01 13.25 8.92
C GLY A 209 -21.00 14.40 8.72
N ILE A 210 -19.70 14.08 8.68
CA ILE A 210 -18.62 15.07 8.53
C ILE A 210 -17.66 14.69 7.40
N SER A 211 -16.83 15.62 6.94
CA SER A 211 -15.87 15.33 5.88
C SER A 211 -14.73 14.40 6.35
N ARG A 212 -14.23 13.55 5.44
CA ARG A 212 -13.04 12.70 5.70
C ARG A 212 -11.84 13.51 6.19
N SER A 213 -11.63 14.70 5.63
CA SER A 213 -10.54 15.59 6.05
C SER A 213 -10.74 16.11 7.47
N TYR A 214 -11.98 16.39 7.89
CA TYR A 214 -12.27 16.79 9.25
C TYR A 214 -12.06 15.65 10.25
N VAL A 215 -12.49 14.41 9.92
CA VAL A 215 -12.16 13.21 10.71
C VAL A 215 -10.66 13.06 10.88
N SER A 216 -9.90 13.19 9.78
CA SER A 216 -8.43 13.06 9.84
C SER A 216 -7.79 14.11 10.75
N ARG A 217 -8.27 15.36 10.74
CA ARG A 217 -7.74 16.42 11.61
C ARG A 217 -8.04 16.14 13.09
N LEU A 218 -9.27 15.75 13.41
CA LEU A 218 -9.68 15.40 14.77
C LEU A 218 -8.95 14.15 15.28
N GLU A 219 -8.74 13.13 14.44
CA GLU A 219 -7.96 11.94 14.77
C GLU A 219 -6.50 12.31 15.10
N THR A 220 -5.86 13.16 14.29
CA THR A 220 -4.49 13.65 14.57
C THR A 220 -4.43 14.42 15.89
N HIS A 221 -5.35 15.36 16.11
CA HIS A 221 -5.38 16.15 17.34
C HIS A 221 -5.61 15.28 18.58
N ALA A 222 -6.55 14.33 18.53
CA ALA A 222 -6.82 13.39 19.61
C ALA A 222 -5.58 12.54 19.96
N LEU A 223 -4.86 12.05 18.95
CA LEU A 223 -3.63 11.28 19.15
C LEU A 223 -2.49 12.12 19.74
N GLU A 224 -2.40 13.41 19.38
CA GLU A 224 -1.44 14.34 19.99
C GLU A 224 -1.74 14.58 21.46
N LEU A 225 -3.02 14.78 21.82
CA LEU A 225 -3.45 14.93 23.21
C LEU A 225 -3.13 13.68 24.04
N LEU A 226 -3.47 12.50 23.51
CA LEU A 226 -3.14 11.23 24.17
C LEU A 226 -1.64 11.06 24.36
N ARG A 227 -0.84 11.39 23.34
CA ARG A 227 0.64 11.28 23.42
C ARG A 227 1.22 12.22 24.46
N GLN A 228 0.73 13.45 24.55
CA GLN A 228 1.15 14.42 25.57
C GLN A 228 0.77 13.96 26.98
N ALA A 229 -0.44 13.43 27.15
CA ALA A 229 -0.92 12.95 28.44
C ALA A 229 -0.19 11.67 28.89
N TRP A 230 0.16 10.79 27.93
CA TRP A 230 0.92 9.56 28.20
C TRP A 230 2.33 9.86 28.75
N GLY A 231 2.99 10.88 28.24
CA GLY A 231 4.34 11.27 28.68
C GLY A 231 4.39 12.07 29.99
N LYS A 232 3.27 12.63 30.46
CA LYS A 232 3.23 13.44 31.70
C LYS A 232 2.98 12.64 32.98
N ASN A 233 2.38 11.46 32.87
CA ASN A 233 2.05 10.59 34.01
C ASN A 233 2.99 9.36 34.09
N GLY A 234 4.21 9.48 33.57
CA GLY A 234 5.22 8.41 33.54
C GLY A 234 6.41 8.76 34.42
#